data_AF-A0A4Q3YMI0-F1
#
_entry.id   AF-A0A4Q3YMI0-F1
#
_cell.length_a   1.000
_cell.length_b   1.000
_cell.length_c   1.000
_cell.angle_alpha   90.00
_cell.angle_beta   90.00
_cell.angle_gamma   90.00
#
_symmetry.space_group_name_H-M   'P 1'
#
loop_
_entity.id
_entity.type
_entity.pdbx_description
1 polymer ?
#
loop_
_entity_poly.entity_id
_entity_poly.type
_entity_poly.pdbx_seq_one_letter_code
_entity_poly.pdbx_strand_id
1 'polypeptide(L)'
;MLSRIKIRILLPALFGIVTFIAIAQGAVALWSLSSLKAQVDLIGRERMPRIQLLSKMDHSVSTIRRGHADMLLAGNEDEINAGLDGLKTRISERDQLLRDYAALITLPGVRTQFDALRVALDNYDTAAAQL
;
A
#
# COMPACT_ATOMS: atom_id res chain seq x y z
N MET A 1 55.61 -24.10 -1.78
CA MET A 1 56.35 -23.20 -2.71
C MET A 1 56.19 -21.70 -2.39
N LEU A 2 55.81 -21.30 -1.16
CA LEU A 2 55.58 -19.88 -0.77
C LEU A 2 56.68 -19.28 0.13
N SER A 3 57.72 -20.05 0.48
CA SER A 3 58.65 -19.71 1.56
C SER A 3 59.85 -18.83 1.15
N ARG A 4 59.81 -18.14 -0.02
CA ARG A 4 60.90 -17.26 -0.47
C ARG A 4 60.45 -15.90 -1.02
N ILE A 5 59.32 -15.37 -0.57
CA ILE A 5 58.94 -13.99 -0.89
C ILE A 5 59.53 -13.06 0.19
N LYS A 6 60.39 -12.12 -0.21
CA LYS A 6 60.93 -11.11 0.71
C LYS A 6 59.78 -10.32 1.34
N ILE A 7 59.79 -10.17 2.67
CA ILE A 7 58.79 -9.41 3.45
C ILE A 7 58.54 -8.00 2.89
N ARG A 8 59.58 -7.37 2.32
CA ARG A 8 59.50 -6.06 1.66
C ARG A 8 58.53 -6.01 0.47
N ILE A 9 58.23 -7.15 -0.15
CA ILE A 9 57.29 -7.29 -1.28
C ILE A 9 55.96 -7.84 -0.80
N LEU A 10 55.98 -8.74 0.19
CA LEU A 10 54.80 -9.41 0.70
C LEU A 10 53.83 -8.43 1.39
N LEU A 11 54.35 -7.51 2.21
CA LEU A 11 53.55 -6.56 2.98
C LEU A 11 52.76 -5.58 2.08
N PRO A 12 53.39 -4.87 1.10
CA PRO A 12 52.65 -3.99 0.19
C PRO A 12 51.72 -4.74 -0.75
N ALA A 13 52.05 -5.99 -1.14
CA ALA A 13 51.14 -6.81 -1.95
C ALA A 13 49.85 -7.15 -1.19
N LEU A 14 49.96 -7.55 0.08
CA LEU A 14 48.79 -7.81 0.95
C LEU A 14 47.95 -6.54 1.14
N PHE A 15 48.60 -5.41 1.36
CA PHE A 15 47.91 -4.12 1.47
C PHE A 15 47.17 -3.74 0.19
N GLY A 16 47.79 -3.98 -0.98
CA GLY A 16 47.16 -3.76 -2.28
C GLY A 16 45.93 -4.63 -2.51
N ILE A 17 45.99 -5.90 -2.12
CA ILE A 17 44.84 -6.82 -2.22
C ILE A 17 43.69 -6.36 -1.32
N VAL A 18 43.97 -6.02 -0.05
CA VAL A 18 42.94 -5.54 0.88
C VAL A 18 42.32 -4.23 0.38
N THR A 19 43.14 -3.31 -0.12
CA THR A 19 42.66 -2.04 -0.70
C THR A 19 41.77 -2.29 -1.91
N PHE A 20 42.17 -3.21 -2.81
CA PHE A 20 41.37 -3.56 -3.98
C PHE A 20 40.02 -4.18 -3.58
N ILE A 21 40.02 -5.08 -2.59
CA ILE A 21 38.78 -5.67 -2.05
C ILE A 21 37.88 -4.58 -1.45
N ALA A 22 38.44 -3.63 -0.69
CA ALA A 22 37.67 -2.53 -0.10
C ALA A 22 37.02 -1.64 -1.17
N ILE A 23 37.73 -1.35 -2.26
CA ILE A 23 37.19 -0.57 -3.39
C ILE A 23 36.08 -1.36 -4.10
N ALA A 24 36.30 -2.65 -4.36
CA ALA A 24 35.30 -3.52 -4.98
C ALA A 24 34.03 -3.62 -4.12
N GLN A 25 34.18 -3.76 -2.80
CA GLN A 25 33.07 -3.76 -1.85
C GLN A 25 32.33 -2.41 -1.83
N GLY A 26 33.06 -1.29 -1.89
CA GLY A 26 32.46 0.05 -2.02
C GLY A 26 31.65 0.20 -3.31
N ALA A 27 32.15 -0.30 -4.43
CA ALA A 27 31.44 -0.28 -5.71
C ALA A 27 30.16 -1.15 -5.67
N VAL A 28 30.23 -2.34 -5.07
CA VAL A 28 29.06 -3.21 -4.86
C VAL A 28 28.02 -2.54 -3.96
N ALA A 29 28.45 -1.85 -2.90
CA ALA A 29 27.56 -1.13 -2.00
C ALA A 29 26.82 0.02 -2.73
N LEU A 30 27.53 0.77 -3.58
CA LEU A 30 26.92 1.84 -4.39
C LEU A 30 25.91 1.28 -5.40
N TRP A 31 26.24 0.17 -6.07
CA TRP A 31 25.32 -0.49 -7.00
C TRP A 31 24.09 -1.05 -6.28
N SER A 32 24.28 -1.68 -5.13
CA SER A 32 23.19 -2.18 -4.28
C SER A 32 22.28 -1.04 -3.82
N LEU A 33 22.84 0.11 -3.44
CA LEU A 33 22.07 1.28 -3.03
C LEU A 33 21.27 1.86 -4.21
N SER A 34 21.85 1.90 -5.41
CA SER A 34 21.15 2.33 -6.63
C SER A 34 19.99 1.41 -6.98
N SER A 35 20.19 0.08 -6.91
CA SER A 35 19.15 -0.92 -7.11
C SER A 35 18.04 -0.83 -6.06
N LEU A 36 18.41 -0.66 -4.79
CA LEU A 36 17.45 -0.49 -3.70
C LEU A 36 16.62 0.79 -3.89
N LYS A 37 17.27 1.91 -4.26
CA LYS A 37 16.57 3.17 -4.55
C LYS A 37 15.56 2.99 -5.68
N ALA A 38 15.92 2.30 -6.76
CA ALA A 38 15.01 2.02 -7.88
C ALA A 38 13.80 1.16 -7.44
N GLN A 39 14.02 0.16 -6.57
CA GLN A 39 12.95 -0.66 -6.02
C GLN A 39 12.05 0.11 -5.05
N VAL A 40 12.63 0.97 -4.20
CA VAL A 40 11.85 1.85 -3.29
C VAL A 40 11.04 2.86 -4.09
N ASP A 41 11.59 3.41 -5.18
CA ASP A 41 10.86 4.33 -6.08
C ASP A 41 9.69 3.63 -6.80
N LEU A 42 9.83 2.34 -7.14
CA LEU A 42 8.74 1.52 -7.67
C LEU A 42 7.69 1.23 -6.59
N ILE A 43 8.10 0.88 -5.37
CA ILE A 43 7.18 0.64 -4.25
C ILE A 43 6.41 1.93 -3.89
N GLY A 44 7.12 3.06 -3.81
CA GLY A 44 6.54 4.37 -3.50
C GLY A 44 5.57 4.86 -4.57
N ARG A 45 5.83 4.57 -5.85
CA ARG A 45 5.02 5.04 -6.98
C ARG A 45 3.87 4.11 -7.34
N GLU A 46 4.04 2.79 -7.19
CA GLU A 46 3.04 1.82 -7.65
C GLU A 46 2.26 1.18 -6.49
N ARG A 47 2.92 0.92 -5.35
CA ARG A 47 2.27 0.21 -4.23
C ARG A 47 1.65 1.17 -3.21
N MET A 48 2.28 2.33 -2.99
CA MET A 48 1.76 3.33 -2.05
C MET A 48 0.37 3.86 -2.42
N PRO A 49 0.08 4.22 -3.71
CA PRO A 49 -1.26 4.68 -4.08
C PRO A 49 -2.33 3.61 -3.84
N ARG A 50 -2.00 2.34 -4.10
CA ARG A 50 -2.92 1.21 -3.87
C ARG A 50 -3.21 0.98 -2.39
N ILE A 51 -2.20 1.13 -1.52
CA ILE A 51 -2.38 1.02 -0.06
C ILE A 51 -3.20 2.20 0.47
N GLN A 52 -2.92 3.42 0.00
CA GLN A 52 -3.71 4.60 0.35
C GLN A 52 -5.17 4.45 -0.08
N LEU A 53 -5.42 3.92 -1.27
CA LEU A 53 -6.77 3.70 -1.77
C LEU A 53 -7.52 2.66 -0.93
N LEU A 54 -6.85 1.57 -0.56
CA LEU A 54 -7.41 0.56 0.36
C LEU A 54 -7.75 1.15 1.74
N SER A 55 -6.88 2.00 2.28
CA SER A 55 -7.13 2.69 3.55
C SER A 55 -8.32 3.67 3.45
N LYS A 56 -8.45 4.39 2.33
CA LYS A 56 -9.61 5.25 2.07
C LYS A 56 -10.92 4.45 1.97
N MET A 57 -10.89 3.29 1.32
CA MET A 57 -12.05 2.39 1.26
C MET A 57 -12.48 1.92 2.65
N ASP A 58 -11.55 1.43 3.47
CA ASP A 58 -11.84 0.98 4.84
C ASP A 58 -12.44 2.11 5.70
N HIS A 59 -11.84 3.30 5.61
CA HIS A 59 -12.35 4.48 6.31
C HIS A 59 -13.75 4.87 5.84
N SER A 60 -14.01 4.79 4.54
CA SER A 60 -15.31 5.11 3.95
C SER A 60 -16.41 4.17 4.47
N VAL A 61 -16.16 2.86 4.50
CA VAL A 61 -17.11 1.86 5.04
C VAL A 61 -17.39 2.13 6.54
N SER A 62 -16.35 2.39 7.33
CA SER A 62 -16.48 2.74 8.75
C SER A 62 -17.30 4.02 8.99
N THR A 63 -17.22 4.97 8.06
CA THR A 63 -17.94 6.24 8.15
C THR A 63 -19.41 6.09 7.76
N ILE A 64 -19.72 5.30 6.73
CA ILE A 64 -21.09 4.96 6.33
C ILE A 64 -21.80 4.21 7.46
N ARG A 65 -21.13 3.22 8.07
CA ARG A 65 -21.68 2.49 9.23
C ARG A 65 -22.00 3.43 10.40
N ARG A 66 -21.15 4.42 10.67
CA ARG A 66 -21.42 5.45 11.67
C ARG A 66 -22.61 6.32 11.28
N GLY A 67 -22.72 6.74 10.02
CA GLY A 67 -23.87 7.49 9.53
C GLY A 67 -25.21 6.76 9.72
N HIS A 68 -25.26 5.44 9.48
CA HIS A 68 -26.45 4.65 9.80
C HIS A 68 -26.75 4.61 11.30
N ALA A 69 -25.74 4.51 12.17
CA ALA A 69 -25.95 4.55 13.61
C ALA A 69 -26.45 5.92 14.09
N ASP A 70 -25.93 7.01 13.52
CA ASP A 70 -26.37 8.37 13.82
C ASP A 70 -27.85 8.57 13.42
N MET A 71 -28.27 8.02 12.28
CA MET A 71 -29.68 8.06 11.87
C MET A 71 -30.61 7.29 12.81
N LEU A 72 -30.17 6.14 13.35
CA LEU A 72 -30.94 5.39 14.34
C LEU A 72 -31.10 6.13 15.67
N LEU A 73 -30.24 7.10 15.95
CA LEU A 73 -30.25 7.92 17.16
C LEU A 73 -30.87 9.31 16.94
N ALA A 74 -31.26 9.65 15.71
CA ALA A 74 -31.82 10.95 15.37
C ALA A 74 -33.15 11.18 16.10
N GLY A 75 -33.35 12.41 16.61
CA GLY A 75 -34.50 12.75 17.43
C GLY A 75 -35.71 13.26 16.67
N ASN A 76 -35.56 13.59 15.38
CA ASN A 76 -36.60 14.15 14.54
C ASN A 76 -36.37 13.85 13.04
N GLU A 77 -37.41 14.03 12.22
CA GLU A 77 -37.36 13.74 10.78
C GLU A 77 -36.37 14.62 10.00
N ASP A 78 -36.13 15.87 10.44
CA ASP A 78 -35.18 16.77 9.78
C ASP A 78 -33.73 16.28 9.92
N GLU A 79 -33.36 15.78 11.11
CA GLU A 79 -32.06 15.14 11.37
C GLU A 79 -31.87 13.85 10.56
N ILE A 80 -32.95 13.06 10.41
CA ILE A 80 -32.93 11.84 9.58
C ILE A 80 -32.71 12.20 8.11
N ASN A 81 -33.44 13.19 7.59
CA ASN A 81 -33.34 13.61 6.19
C ASN A 81 -31.96 14.22 5.88
N ALA A 82 -31.42 15.05 6.78
CA ALA A 82 -30.07 15.58 6.65
C ALA A 82 -29.00 14.47 6.71
N GLY A 83 -29.19 13.47 7.58
CA GLY A 83 -28.34 12.29 7.66
C GLY A 83 -28.36 11.46 6.37
N LEU A 84 -29.53 11.24 5.78
CA LEU A 84 -29.73 10.50 4.53
C LEU A 84 -28.98 11.12 3.36
N ASP A 85 -29.05 12.43 3.18
CA ASP A 85 -28.38 13.11 2.07
C ASP A 85 -26.86 13.11 2.23
N GLY A 86 -26.37 13.28 3.47
CA GLY A 86 -24.96 13.09 3.79
C GLY A 86 -24.49 11.66 3.52
N LEU A 87 -25.33 10.66 3.83
CA LEU A 87 -25.02 9.26 3.64
C LEU A 87 -24.97 8.83 2.17
N LYS A 88 -25.91 9.30 1.35
CA LYS A 88 -25.90 9.10 -0.12
C LYS A 88 -24.59 9.61 -0.74
N THR A 89 -24.12 10.77 -0.31
CA THR A 89 -22.86 11.35 -0.78
C THR A 89 -21.69 10.43 -0.44
N ARG A 90 -21.61 9.96 0.80
CA ARG A 90 -20.55 9.04 1.26
C ARG A 90 -20.57 7.70 0.55
N ILE A 91 -21.76 7.16 0.27
CA ILE A 91 -21.97 5.95 -0.53
C ILE A 91 -21.42 6.15 -1.95
N SER A 92 -21.73 7.27 -2.60
CA SER A 92 -21.20 7.60 -3.93
C SER A 92 -19.67 7.70 -3.95
N GLU A 93 -19.08 8.33 -2.93
CA GLU A 93 -17.62 8.41 -2.76
C GLU A 93 -16.98 7.03 -2.58
N ARG A 94 -17.57 6.15 -1.74
CA ARG A 94 -17.13 4.75 -1.59
C ARG A 94 -17.15 4.02 -2.92
N ASP A 95 -18.22 4.18 -3.69
CA ASP A 95 -18.39 3.48 -4.96
C ASP A 95 -17.39 3.95 -6.00
N GLN A 96 -17.02 5.24 -5.97
CA GLN A 96 -15.91 5.75 -6.77
C GLN A 96 -14.57 5.13 -6.34
N LEU A 97 -14.27 5.07 -5.04
CA LEU A 97 -13.05 4.44 -4.53
C LEU A 97 -12.96 2.95 -4.91
N LEU A 98 -14.10 2.23 -4.88
CA LEU A 98 -14.19 0.84 -5.33
C LEU A 98 -13.89 0.70 -6.83
N ARG A 99 -14.43 1.60 -7.67
CA ARG A 99 -14.14 1.61 -9.11
C ARG A 99 -12.66 1.88 -9.38
N ASP A 100 -12.09 2.88 -8.71
CA ASP A 100 -10.68 3.24 -8.84
C ASP A 100 -9.78 2.07 -8.42
N TYR A 101 -10.12 1.38 -7.33
CA TYR A 101 -9.35 0.21 -6.88
C TYR A 101 -9.49 -0.96 -7.84
N ALA A 102 -10.69 -1.21 -8.37
CA ALA A 102 -10.94 -2.27 -9.35
C ALA A 102 -10.08 -2.13 -10.61
N ALA A 103 -9.84 -0.90 -11.06
CA ALA A 103 -9.00 -0.60 -12.22
C ALA A 103 -7.51 -0.93 -11.99
N LEU A 104 -7.07 -0.99 -10.73
CA LEU A 104 -5.70 -1.31 -10.34
C LEU A 104 -5.47 -2.81 -10.08
N ILE A 105 -6.53 -3.63 -10.09
CA ILE A 105 -6.42 -5.07 -9.84
C ILE A 105 -5.93 -5.78 -11.10
N THR A 106 -4.74 -6.37 -11.01
CA THR A 106 -4.15 -7.19 -12.08
C THR A 106 -4.06 -8.68 -11.72
N LEU A 107 -4.08 -9.01 -10.42
CA LEU A 107 -3.95 -10.38 -9.93
C LEU A 107 -5.32 -11.06 -9.78
N PRO A 108 -5.53 -12.26 -10.36
CA PRO A 108 -6.81 -12.96 -10.27
C PRO A 108 -7.30 -13.22 -8.84
N GLY A 109 -6.39 -13.60 -7.93
CA GLY A 109 -6.76 -13.84 -6.52
C GLY A 109 -7.26 -12.59 -5.79
N VAL A 110 -6.69 -11.42 -6.10
CA VAL A 110 -7.16 -10.14 -5.57
C VAL A 110 -8.52 -9.78 -6.14
N ARG A 111 -8.75 -10.10 -7.43
CA ARG A 111 -10.05 -9.88 -8.08
C ARG A 111 -11.15 -10.67 -7.41
N THR A 112 -10.92 -11.96 -7.12
CA THR A 112 -11.90 -12.80 -6.41
C THR A 112 -12.27 -12.23 -5.04
N GLN A 113 -11.29 -11.77 -4.25
CA GLN A 113 -11.55 -11.16 -2.94
C GLN A 113 -12.30 -9.83 -3.06
N PHE A 114 -11.95 -9.03 -4.07
CA PHE A 114 -12.63 -7.77 -4.35
C PHE A 114 -14.09 -7.97 -4.77
N ASP A 115 -14.36 -8.97 -5.62
CA ASP A 115 -15.73 -9.29 -6.03
C ASP A 115 -16.56 -9.78 -4.83
N ALA A 116 -15.98 -10.59 -3.94
CA ALA A 116 -16.62 -10.98 -2.68
C ALA A 116 -16.91 -9.78 -1.75
N LEU A 117 -15.97 -8.82 -1.66
CA LEU A 117 -16.19 -7.58 -0.91
C LEU A 117 -17.36 -6.78 -1.49
N ARG A 118 -17.46 -6.66 -2.82
CA ARG A 118 -18.55 -5.94 -3.47
C ARG A 118 -19.91 -6.55 -3.16
N VAL A 119 -20.01 -7.88 -3.20
CA VAL A 119 -21.25 -8.59 -2.84
C VAL A 119 -21.60 -8.32 -1.37
N ALA A 120 -20.63 -8.37 -0.46
CA ALA A 120 -20.87 -8.08 0.95
C ALA A 120 -21.34 -6.64 1.20
N LEU A 121 -20.79 -5.67 0.46
CA LEU A 121 -21.21 -4.26 0.56
C LEU A 121 -22.61 -4.03 -0.01
N ASP A 122 -22.94 -4.65 -1.14
CA ASP A 122 -24.27 -4.55 -1.76
C ASP A 122 -25.36 -5.14 -0.85
N ASN A 123 -25.06 -6.28 -0.21
CA ASN A 123 -25.94 -6.87 0.80
C ASN A 123 -26.09 -5.95 2.02
N TYR A 124 -25.01 -5.31 2.46
CA TYR A 124 -25.06 -4.36 3.57
C TYR A 124 -25.93 -3.14 3.23
N ASP A 125 -25.72 -2.54 2.07
CA ASP A 125 -26.49 -1.36 1.62
C ASP A 125 -27.98 -1.70 1.45
N THR A 126 -28.28 -2.88 0.90
CA THR A 126 -29.66 -3.37 0.77
C THR A 126 -30.33 -3.55 2.14
N ALA A 127 -29.61 -4.13 3.11
CA ALA A 127 -30.12 -4.29 4.47
C ALA A 127 -30.32 -2.94 5.16
N ALA A 128 -29.39 -2.00 4.94
CA ALA A 128 -29.46 -0.68 5.55
C ALA A 128 -30.54 0.22 4.94
N ALA A 129 -30.94 -0.02 3.69
CA ALA A 129 -32.09 0.65 3.05
C ALA A 129 -33.46 0.21 3.60
N GLN A 130 -33.49 -0.82 4.45
CA GLN A 130 -34.71 -1.29 5.12
C GLN A 130 -34.86 -0.76 6.56
N LEU A 131 -33.87 0.00 7.05
CA LEU A 131 -33.92 0.74 8.33
C LEU A 131 -34.66 2.06 8.15
#